data_AF-R7WMI5-F1
#
_entry.id   AF-R7WMI5-F1
#
_cell.length_a   1.000
_cell.length_b   1.000
_cell.length_c   1.000
_cell.angle_alpha   90.00
_cell.angle_beta   90.00
_cell.angle_gamma   90.00
#
_symmetry.space_group_name_H-M   'P 1'
#
loop_
_entity.id
_entity.type
_entity.pdbx_description
1 polymer ?
#
loop_
_entity_poly.entity_id
_entity_poly.type
_entity_poly.pdbx_seq_one_letter_code
_entity_poly.pdbx_strand_id
1 'polypeptide(L)'
;MWDAIAQAVYYVGQNDFCTGVIDMRVESDPAKPGSATVIGYSRGASGHGAWNAESTCTIDFALTYNDAGSIEQNKKQLRIDVPTYPTEVLREEIHPGSGLIALTTGVSFQDVHTYAFIPQYSMGARGYLLVP
;
A
#
# COMPACT_ATOMS: atom_id res chain seq x y z
N MET A 1 -14.42 -12.75 8.17
CA MET A 1 -13.48 -11.73 7.68
C MET A 1 -13.12 -10.84 8.84
N TRP A 2 -11.84 -10.79 9.20
CA TRP A 2 -11.33 -9.93 10.26
C TRP A 2 -10.59 -8.75 9.62
N ASP A 3 -10.89 -7.53 10.06
CA ASP A 3 -10.21 -6.31 9.64
C ASP A 3 -9.21 -5.89 10.71
N ALA A 4 -7.94 -5.74 10.34
CA ALA A 4 -6.88 -5.53 11.32
C ALA A 4 -6.13 -4.20 11.18
N ILE A 5 -6.13 -3.61 9.97
CA ILE A 5 -5.48 -2.31 9.71
C ILE A 5 -6.48 -1.45 8.97
N ALA A 6 -6.80 -0.30 9.56
CA ALA A 6 -7.58 0.78 8.95
C ALA A 6 -6.78 2.06 9.12
N GLN A 7 -5.86 2.32 8.19
CA GLN A 7 -4.96 3.48 8.25
C GLN A 7 -4.92 4.19 6.90
N ALA A 8 -4.92 5.52 6.94
CA ALA A 8 -4.80 6.36 5.76
C ALA A 8 -3.32 6.58 5.41
N VAL A 9 -2.95 6.28 4.17
CA VAL A 9 -1.65 6.60 3.57
C VAL A 9 -1.78 7.89 2.77
N TYR A 10 -1.23 8.96 3.31
CA TYR A 10 -1.09 10.24 2.61
C TYR A 10 0.18 10.19 1.76
N TYR A 11 0.07 10.48 0.47
CA TYR A 11 1.19 10.33 -0.43
C TYR A 11 1.39 11.55 -1.34
N VAL A 12 2.63 11.67 -1.80
CA VAL A 12 3.04 12.43 -2.98
C VAL A 12 3.55 11.42 -4.00
N GLY A 13 3.02 11.45 -5.20
CA GLY A 13 3.29 10.51 -6.29
C GLY A 13 4.13 11.10 -7.42
N GLN A 14 4.28 10.30 -8.47
CA GLN A 14 4.97 10.67 -9.71
C GLN A 14 3.99 11.40 -10.64
N ASN A 15 4.49 12.20 -11.60
CA ASN A 15 3.69 13.08 -12.47
C ASN A 15 3.19 14.35 -11.72
N ASP A 16 3.96 15.43 -11.82
CA ASP A 16 3.67 16.74 -11.20
C ASP A 16 3.41 16.74 -9.68
N PHE A 17 4.06 15.84 -8.93
CA PHE A 17 3.89 15.71 -7.49
C PHE A 17 2.41 15.61 -7.07
N CYS A 18 1.64 14.81 -7.83
CA CYS A 18 0.27 14.51 -7.48
C CYS A 18 0.16 13.97 -6.05
N THR A 19 -0.94 14.25 -5.39
CA THR A 19 -1.19 13.92 -4.00
C THR A 19 -2.54 13.26 -3.83
N GLY A 20 -2.66 12.45 -2.79
CA GLY A 20 -3.91 11.80 -2.46
C GLY A 20 -3.83 11.05 -1.14
N VAL A 21 -4.91 10.32 -0.87
CA VAL A 21 -5.06 9.49 0.32
C VAL A 21 -5.57 8.12 -0.09
N ILE A 22 -4.89 7.07 0.37
CA ILE A 22 -5.35 5.69 0.23
C ILE A 22 -5.69 5.16 1.63
N ASP A 23 -6.95 4.82 1.82
CA ASP A 23 -7.41 4.10 3.02
C ASP A 23 -7.08 2.62 2.86
N MET A 24 -6.21 2.14 3.74
CA MET A 24 -5.73 0.77 3.72
C MET A 24 -6.61 -0.10 4.63
N ARG A 25 -7.03 -1.25 4.10
CA ARG A 25 -7.71 -2.32 4.80
C ARG A 25 -6.94 -3.62 4.63
N VAL A 26 -6.96 -4.48 5.65
CA VAL A 26 -6.40 -5.84 5.53
C VAL A 26 -7.41 -6.84 6.05
N GLU A 27 -7.73 -7.81 5.23
CA GLU A 27 -8.72 -8.84 5.48
C GLU A 27 -8.04 -10.22 5.59
N SER A 28 -8.43 -11.03 6.57
CA SER A 28 -8.07 -12.45 6.64
C SER A 28 -9.32 -13.35 6.64
N ASP A 29 -9.18 -14.53 6.01
CA ASP A 29 -10.24 -15.54 5.90
C ASP A 29 -9.84 -16.80 6.69
N PRO A 30 -10.58 -17.19 7.73
CA PRO A 30 -10.35 -18.44 8.47
C PRO A 30 -10.36 -19.71 7.61
N ALA A 31 -11.01 -19.68 6.43
CA ALA A 31 -10.99 -20.79 5.48
C ALA A 31 -9.71 -20.84 4.63
N LYS A 32 -8.87 -19.81 4.68
CA LYS A 32 -7.57 -19.72 3.97
C LYS A 32 -6.43 -19.43 4.95
N PRO A 33 -5.99 -20.43 5.73
CA PRO A 33 -4.90 -20.25 6.68
C PRO A 33 -3.62 -19.75 6.00
N GLY A 34 -2.92 -18.85 6.66
CA GLY A 34 -1.66 -18.27 6.21
C GLY A 34 -1.78 -17.20 5.12
N SER A 35 -2.99 -16.84 4.70
CA SER A 35 -3.26 -15.79 3.71
C SER A 35 -3.95 -14.55 4.31
N ALA A 36 -3.62 -13.39 3.78
CA ALA A 36 -4.35 -12.14 3.99
C ALA A 36 -4.45 -11.34 2.69
N THR A 37 -5.47 -10.49 2.56
CA THR A 37 -5.65 -9.59 1.42
C THR A 37 -5.50 -8.15 1.87
N VAL A 38 -4.55 -7.43 1.26
CA VAL A 38 -4.36 -5.99 1.44
C VAL A 38 -5.19 -5.27 0.39
N ILE A 39 -6.01 -4.34 0.83
CA ILE A 39 -6.93 -3.57 -0.02
C ILE A 39 -6.68 -2.08 0.21
N GLY A 40 -6.65 -1.32 -0.87
CA GLY A 40 -6.48 0.13 -0.83
C GLY A 40 -7.62 0.84 -1.55
N TYR A 41 -8.30 1.74 -0.85
CA TYR A 41 -9.32 2.61 -1.40
C TYR A 41 -8.79 4.05 -1.51
N SER A 42 -8.69 4.54 -2.73
CA SER A 42 -8.34 5.94 -2.96
C SER A 42 -9.52 6.85 -2.64
N ARG A 43 -9.23 8.03 -2.09
CA ARG A 43 -10.18 9.16 -1.96
C ARG A 43 -10.20 10.07 -3.20
N GLY A 44 -9.48 9.69 -4.25
CA GLY A 44 -9.17 10.53 -5.40
C GLY A 44 -7.80 11.21 -5.27
N ALA A 45 -7.12 11.37 -6.39
CA ALA A 45 -5.87 12.09 -6.52
C ALA A 45 -6.09 13.52 -7.05
N SER A 46 -5.17 14.40 -6.72
CA SER A 46 -5.10 15.76 -7.26
C SER A 46 -3.65 16.12 -7.56
N GLY A 47 -3.41 17.05 -8.47
CA GLY A 47 -2.06 17.52 -8.79
C GLY A 47 -2.04 19.01 -9.10
N HIS A 48 -0.84 19.50 -9.37
CA HIS A 48 -0.59 20.88 -9.76
C HIS A 48 0.00 20.94 -11.17
N GLY A 49 0.09 22.12 -11.79
CA GLY A 49 0.77 22.26 -13.08
C GLY A 49 0.06 21.55 -14.23
N ALA A 50 0.78 20.64 -14.91
CA ALA A 50 0.31 19.96 -16.12
C ALA A 50 -0.61 18.75 -15.83
N TRP A 51 -0.90 18.45 -14.55
CA TRP A 51 -1.87 17.45 -14.09
C TRP A 51 -3.22 17.44 -14.83
N ASN A 52 -3.69 18.60 -15.29
CA ASN A 52 -4.96 18.70 -16.02
C ASN A 52 -4.94 18.00 -17.39
N ALA A 53 -3.77 17.70 -17.95
CA ALA A 53 -3.63 16.94 -19.20
C ALA A 53 -3.68 15.42 -18.98
N GLU A 54 -3.20 14.94 -17.83
CA GLU A 54 -3.16 13.53 -17.45
C GLU A 54 -3.53 13.38 -15.97
N SER A 55 -4.83 13.31 -15.71
CA SER A 55 -5.39 13.33 -14.35
C SER A 55 -5.39 11.95 -13.68
N THR A 56 -4.25 11.26 -13.76
CA THR A 56 -3.99 9.98 -13.10
C THR A 56 -2.64 10.04 -12.41
N CYS A 57 -2.61 9.67 -11.13
CA CYS A 57 -1.42 9.74 -10.31
C CYS A 57 -0.83 8.35 -10.19
N THR A 58 0.31 8.12 -10.82
CA THR A 58 0.99 6.84 -10.67
C THR A 58 1.93 6.85 -9.46
N ILE A 59 1.84 5.81 -8.65
CA ILE A 59 2.69 5.59 -7.48
C ILE A 59 3.25 4.18 -7.50
N ASP A 60 4.47 4.01 -6.99
CA ASP A 60 5.01 2.69 -6.68
C ASP A 60 4.79 2.41 -5.18
N PHE A 61 3.77 1.61 -4.89
CA PHE A 61 3.33 1.27 -3.55
C PHE A 61 4.15 0.11 -2.99
N ALA A 62 4.86 0.37 -1.90
CA ALA A 62 5.63 -0.60 -1.16
C ALA A 62 4.77 -1.30 -0.10
N LEU A 63 4.85 -2.63 -0.10
CA LEU A 63 4.19 -3.53 0.82
C LEU A 63 5.26 -4.41 1.47
N THR A 64 5.44 -4.27 2.78
CA THR A 64 6.40 -5.04 3.57
C THR A 64 5.68 -5.80 4.67
N TYR A 65 5.95 -7.10 4.80
CA TYR A 65 5.35 -7.93 5.84
C TYR A 65 6.30 -9.02 6.35
N ASN A 66 6.10 -9.41 7.60
CA ASN A 66 6.84 -10.48 8.26
C ASN A 66 6.03 -11.05 9.43
N ASP A 67 6.37 -12.28 9.84
CA ASP A 67 6.04 -12.74 11.18
C ASP A 67 6.59 -11.71 12.19
N ALA A 68 5.74 -11.22 13.09
CA ALA A 68 6.08 -10.16 14.03
C ALA A 68 7.28 -10.48 14.95
N GLY A 69 7.64 -11.76 15.10
CA GLY A 69 8.85 -12.21 15.81
C GLY A 69 10.12 -12.27 14.95
N SER A 70 10.01 -12.09 13.63
CA SER A 70 11.10 -12.22 12.66
C SER A 70 11.65 -10.87 12.19
N ILE A 71 12.96 -10.85 11.88
CA ILE A 71 13.62 -9.73 11.19
C ILE A 71 13.62 -9.89 9.66
N GLU A 72 13.29 -11.09 9.17
CA GLU A 72 13.20 -11.37 7.74
C GLU A 72 11.91 -10.77 7.19
N GLN A 73 12.03 -9.95 6.14
CA GLN A 73 10.92 -9.20 5.57
C GLN A 73 10.67 -9.61 4.13
N ASN A 74 9.40 -9.88 3.82
CA ASN A 74 8.93 -9.92 2.45
C ASN A 74 8.64 -8.49 2.00
N LYS A 75 9.16 -8.10 0.85
CA LYS A 75 8.93 -6.78 0.24
C LYS A 75 8.35 -6.96 -1.15
N LYS A 76 7.25 -6.27 -1.42
CA LYS A 76 6.62 -6.15 -2.74
C LYS A 76 6.53 -4.66 -3.08
N GLN A 77 6.67 -4.36 -4.36
CA GLN A 77 6.40 -3.04 -4.91
C GLN A 77 5.38 -3.19 -6.03
N LEU A 78 4.30 -2.42 -5.95
CA LEU A 78 3.15 -2.50 -6.83
C LEU A 78 2.97 -1.13 -7.48
N ARG A 79 2.99 -1.08 -8.81
CA ARG A 79 2.66 0.14 -9.53
C ARG A 79 1.14 0.32 -9.54
N ILE A 80 0.66 1.44 -9.02
CA ILE A 80 -0.76 1.74 -8.87
C ILE A 80 -1.07 3.06 -9.56
N ASP A 81 -2.09 3.05 -10.41
CA ASP A 81 -2.64 4.26 -11.03
C ASP A 81 -3.86 4.74 -10.24
N VAL A 82 -3.75 5.93 -9.65
CA VAL A 82 -4.78 6.52 -8.80
C VAL A 82 -5.55 7.60 -9.56
N PRO A 83 -6.86 7.42 -9.81
CA PRO A 83 -7.66 8.41 -10.53
C PRO A 83 -8.08 9.59 -9.63
N THR A 84 -8.69 10.61 -10.23
CA THR A 84 -9.21 11.80 -9.51
C THR A 84 -10.44 11.57 -8.64
N TYR A 85 -11.10 10.41 -8.77
CA TYR A 85 -12.31 10.07 -8.04
C TYR A 85 -12.08 8.91 -7.07
N PRO A 86 -12.90 8.78 -6.01
CA PRO A 86 -12.78 7.67 -5.06
C PRO A 86 -13.04 6.30 -5.71
N THR A 87 -12.15 5.34 -5.48
CA THR A 87 -12.28 3.96 -6.00
C THR A 87 -11.31 3.00 -5.28
N GLU A 88 -11.56 1.70 -5.37
CA GLU A 88 -10.54 0.67 -5.09
C GLU A 88 -9.41 0.80 -6.12
N VAL A 89 -8.16 0.84 -5.64
CA VAL A 89 -6.95 0.94 -6.49
C VAL A 89 -5.95 -0.19 -6.22
N LEU A 90 -6.15 -0.96 -5.16
CA LEU A 90 -5.27 -2.05 -4.77
C LEU A 90 -6.09 -3.19 -4.18
N ARG A 91 -5.82 -4.41 -4.65
CA ARG A 91 -6.24 -5.66 -4.02
C ARG A 91 -5.16 -6.70 -4.24
N GLU A 92 -4.38 -6.97 -3.19
CA GLU A 92 -3.23 -7.87 -3.26
C GLU A 92 -3.32 -8.96 -2.19
N GLU A 93 -3.24 -10.23 -2.61
CA GLU A 93 -3.10 -11.34 -1.67
C GLU A 93 -1.63 -11.53 -1.25
N ILE A 94 -1.42 -11.69 0.06
CA ILE A 94 -0.13 -12.00 0.67
C ILE A 94 -0.20 -13.32 1.44
N HIS A 95 0.94 -13.98 1.54
CA HIS A 95 1.08 -15.27 2.22
C HIS A 95 2.14 -15.16 3.34
N PRO A 96 1.85 -14.41 4.42
CA PRO A 96 2.79 -14.23 5.52
C PRO A 96 2.93 -15.47 6.43
N GLY A 97 2.06 -16.48 6.27
CA GLY A 97 1.92 -17.59 7.22
C GLY A 97 0.93 -17.28 8.35
N SER A 98 0.58 -18.30 9.13
CA SER A 98 -0.36 -18.17 10.26
C SER A 98 0.33 -17.56 11.48
N GLY A 99 -0.40 -16.76 12.25
CA GLY A 99 0.09 -16.13 13.49
C GLY A 99 0.00 -14.61 13.48
N LEU A 100 0.85 -13.97 14.30
CA LEU A 100 0.91 -12.52 14.41
C LEU A 100 1.84 -11.95 13.35
N ILE A 101 1.30 -11.15 12.44
CA ILE A 101 2.02 -10.60 11.30
C ILE A 101 2.18 -9.09 11.48
N ALA A 102 3.40 -8.59 11.32
CA ALA A 102 3.68 -7.17 11.20
C ALA A 102 3.56 -6.75 9.72
N LEU A 103 2.84 -5.67 9.47
CA LEU A 103 2.63 -5.11 8.13
C LEU A 103 3.05 -3.64 8.11
N THR A 104 3.76 -3.25 7.06
CA THR A 104 4.05 -1.86 6.71
C THR A 104 3.69 -1.62 5.25
N THR A 105 2.90 -0.59 4.97
CA THR A 105 2.46 -0.25 3.62
C THR A 105 2.60 1.24 3.36
N GLY A 106 2.99 1.64 2.16
CA GLY A 106 3.00 3.04 1.76
C GLY A 106 3.72 3.27 0.45
N VAL A 107 3.86 4.53 0.07
CA VAL A 107 4.68 4.96 -1.06
C VAL A 107 6.10 5.25 -0.58
N SER A 108 7.10 4.65 -1.23
CA SER A 108 8.52 4.77 -0.87
C SER A 108 9.27 5.65 -1.87
N PHE A 109 10.15 6.52 -1.40
CA PHE A 109 11.07 7.30 -2.25
C PHE A 109 12.22 6.48 -2.84
N GLN A 110 12.25 5.18 -2.54
CA GLN A 110 13.27 4.25 -2.95
C GLN A 110 12.63 2.95 -3.45
N ASP A 111 13.11 2.47 -4.60
CA ASP A 111 12.74 1.18 -5.15
C ASP A 111 13.18 0.03 -4.23
N VAL A 112 12.29 -0.90 -3.92
CA VAL A 112 12.57 -1.95 -2.91
C VAL A 112 13.55 -3.02 -3.40
N HIS A 113 13.82 -3.11 -4.70
CA HIS A 113 14.69 -4.11 -5.30
C HIS A 113 16.04 -3.54 -5.73
N THR A 114 16.03 -2.39 -6.38
CA THR A 114 17.21 -1.75 -6.98
C THR A 114 17.82 -0.66 -6.10
N TYR A 115 17.09 -0.21 -5.07
CA TYR A 115 17.49 0.89 -4.20
C TYR A 115 17.66 2.24 -4.92
N ALA A 116 17.20 2.37 -6.17
CA ALA A 116 17.17 3.62 -6.90
C ALA A 116 16.13 4.58 -6.31
N PHE A 117 16.39 5.89 -6.44
CA PHE A 117 15.45 6.92 -5.99
C PHE A 117 14.27 7.06 -6.94
N ILE A 118 13.07 7.19 -6.37
CA ILE A 118 11.81 7.44 -7.06
C ILE A 118 11.22 8.74 -6.50
N PRO A 119 10.79 9.70 -7.35
CA PRO A 119 10.28 11.01 -6.89
C PRO A 119 8.85 10.90 -6.36
N GLN A 120 8.70 10.29 -5.18
CA GLN A 120 7.44 10.06 -4.49
C GLN A 120 7.70 9.84 -2.99
N TYR A 121 6.70 9.97 -2.13
CA TYR A 121 6.86 9.75 -0.68
C TYR A 121 5.52 9.54 0.03
N SER A 122 5.53 8.84 1.16
CA SER A 122 4.43 8.84 2.13
C SER A 122 4.94 8.61 3.55
N MET A 123 4.12 8.97 4.53
CA MET A 123 4.19 8.32 5.84
C MET A 123 3.42 7.01 5.74
N GLY A 124 4.15 5.89 5.72
CA GLY A 124 3.54 4.56 5.58
C GLY A 124 2.64 4.20 6.76
N ALA A 125 1.59 3.45 6.49
CA ALA A 125 0.76 2.77 7.46
C ALA A 125 1.50 1.55 8.03
N ARG A 126 1.36 1.30 9.33
CA ARG A 126 1.97 0.17 10.05
C ARG A 126 0.99 -0.42 11.04
N GLY A 127 0.97 -1.75 11.15
CA GLY A 127 0.15 -2.43 12.13
C GLY A 127 0.46 -3.90 12.27
N TYR A 128 -0.31 -4.56 13.12
CA TYR A 128 -0.26 -6.00 13.33
C TYR A 128 -1.60 -6.61 12.94
N LEU A 129 -1.56 -7.82 12.38
CA LEU A 129 -2.76 -8.62 12.14
C LEU A 129 -2.57 -10.07 12.59
N LEU A 130 -3.67 -10.71 12.97
CA LEU A 130 -3.71 -12.15 13.19
C LEU A 130 -4.18 -12.84 11.91
N VAL A 131 -3.32 -13.70 11.37
CA VAL A 131 -3.62 -14.54 10.21
C VAL A 131 -3.95 -15.94 10.72
N PRO A 132 -5.13 -16.49 10.40
CA PRO A 132 -5.54 -17.84 10.76
C PRO A 132 -4.57 -18.93 10.29
#